data_AF-A0A328KU65-F1
#
_entry.id   AF-A0A328KU65-F1
#
_cell.length_a   1.000
_cell.length_b   1.000
_cell.length_c   1.000
_cell.angle_alpha   90.00
_cell.angle_beta   90.00
_cell.angle_gamma   90.00
#
_symmetry.space_group_name_H-M   'P 1'
#
loop_
_entity.id
_entity.type
_entity.pdbx_description
1 polymer ?
#
loop_
_entity_poly.entity_id
_entity_poly.type
_entity_poly.pdbx_seq_one_letter_code
_entity_poly.pdbx_strand_id
1 'polypeptide(L)'
;MGYELKEINPTKYIFSYYLNSYDCYELRSGKCSLYLSESEAESIHEKDGITGESDVLYCRNLAKRLFQMNYFENINFQKEAYSIRMHQRHCGHYEFTDGQHRTCIAKHLNLQTIYAKIEPMHSEDTLVCSACRCKQKIQIENSKMKNKILRILKLNQKTKIPNDILDEEYMNFKTDIHLKELYIKGKTRC
;
A
#
# COMPACT_ATOMS: atom_id res chain seq x y z
N MET A 1 22.52 -3.75 13.07
CA MET A 1 21.06 -3.62 12.98
C MET A 1 20.47 -5.01 12.78
N GLY A 2 19.83 -5.55 13.81
CA GLY A 2 19.16 -6.85 13.70
C GLY A 2 17.84 -6.68 12.94
N TYR A 3 17.44 -7.70 12.19
CA TYR A 3 16.10 -7.83 11.63
C TYR A 3 15.69 -9.30 11.76
N GLU A 4 14.39 -9.55 11.82
CA GLU A 4 13.85 -10.90 11.78
C GLU A 4 13.21 -11.14 10.41
N LEU A 5 13.66 -12.17 9.70
CA LEU A 5 13.05 -12.56 8.43
C LEU A 5 11.84 -13.44 8.71
N LYS A 6 10.64 -12.97 8.36
CA LYS A 6 9.38 -13.67 8.60
C LYS A 6 8.62 -13.93 7.31
N GLU A 7 7.96 -15.08 7.29
CA GLU A 7 6.85 -15.33 6.39
C GLU A 7 5.57 -14.75 7.02
N ILE A 8 4.84 -13.94 6.27
CA ILE A 8 3.62 -13.28 6.74
C ILE A 8 2.50 -13.45 5.72
N ASN A 9 1.25 -13.46 6.22
CA ASN A 9 0.07 -13.35 5.37
C ASN A 9 -0.36 -11.87 5.31
N PRO A 10 -0.11 -11.15 4.20
CA PRO A 10 -0.40 -9.71 4.12
C PRO A 10 -1.90 -9.40 4.25
N THR A 11 -2.78 -10.36 3.98
CA THR A 11 -4.24 -10.13 4.09
C THR A 11 -4.73 -10.10 5.54
N LYS A 12 -3.93 -10.59 6.49
CA LYS A 12 -4.25 -10.63 7.93
C LYS A 12 -3.75 -9.42 8.72
N TYR A 13 -3.06 -8.49 8.07
CA TYR A 13 -2.46 -7.32 8.73
C TYR A 13 -3.01 -6.02 8.16
N ILE A 14 -3.03 -4.99 9.01
CA ILE A 14 -3.31 -3.61 8.62
C ILE A 14 -1.97 -2.89 8.50
N PHE A 15 -1.80 -2.18 7.40
CA PHE A 15 -0.56 -1.48 7.09
C PHE A 15 -0.77 0.03 7.06
N SER A 16 0.20 0.75 7.62
CA SER A 16 0.35 2.19 7.53
C SER A 16 1.19 2.51 6.30
N TYR A 17 0.54 2.99 5.25
CA TYR A 17 1.19 3.40 4.01
C TYR A 17 1.47 4.89 4.02
N TYR A 18 2.67 5.26 3.59
CA TYR A 18 3.03 6.60 3.19
C TYR A 18 2.91 6.72 1.67
N LEU A 19 1.68 6.85 1.19
CA LEU A 19 1.32 6.94 -0.22
C LEU A 19 0.25 8.01 -0.40
N ASN A 20 0.30 8.72 -1.54
CA ASN A 20 -0.69 9.70 -1.92
C ASN A 20 -1.09 9.53 -3.41
N SER A 21 -1.87 10.45 -3.96
CA SER A 21 -2.35 10.40 -5.36
C SER A 21 -1.25 10.50 -6.42
N TYR A 22 -0.05 11.02 -6.08
CA TYR A 22 1.10 11.10 -6.98
C TYR A 22 1.87 9.77 -7.04
N ASP A 23 1.76 8.96 -6.00
CA ASP A 23 2.50 7.71 -5.86
C ASP A 23 1.62 6.47 -6.06
N CYS A 24 0.28 6.61 -5.98
CA CYS A 24 -0.65 5.50 -6.08
C CYS A 24 -1.81 5.80 -7.04
N TYR A 25 -1.96 4.96 -8.07
CA TYR A 25 -3.08 5.05 -9.01
C TYR A 25 -4.45 4.89 -8.32
N GLU A 26 -4.57 4.00 -7.34
CA GLU A 26 -5.84 3.81 -6.64
C GLU A 26 -6.25 5.04 -5.83
N LEU A 27 -5.32 5.66 -5.10
CA LEU A 27 -5.60 6.89 -4.37
C LEU A 27 -5.94 8.07 -5.30
N ARG A 28 -5.41 8.04 -6.54
CA ARG A 28 -5.72 9.04 -7.57
C ARG A 28 -7.09 8.84 -8.20
N SER A 29 -7.46 7.60 -8.51
CA SER A 29 -8.61 7.27 -9.36
C SER A 29 -9.82 6.66 -8.62
N GLY A 30 -9.60 6.17 -7.39
CA GLY A 30 -10.57 5.40 -6.61
C GLY A 30 -10.66 3.91 -6.99
N LYS A 31 -9.85 3.42 -7.95
CA LYS A 31 -9.85 2.00 -8.37
C LYS A 31 -8.43 1.46 -8.52
N CYS A 32 -8.13 0.29 -7.96
CA CYS A 32 -6.84 -0.36 -8.15
C CYS A 32 -6.60 -0.72 -9.62
N SER A 33 -5.41 -0.38 -10.16
CA SER A 33 -5.08 -0.69 -11.56
C SER A 33 -4.95 -2.19 -11.82
N LEU A 34 -4.66 -3.00 -10.80
CA LEU A 34 -4.60 -4.46 -10.92
C LEU A 34 -5.95 -5.09 -11.26
N TYR A 35 -7.06 -4.37 -11.05
CA TYR A 35 -8.42 -4.83 -11.32
C TYR A 35 -8.94 -4.44 -12.70
N LEU A 36 -8.13 -3.77 -13.51
CA LEU A 36 -8.47 -3.41 -14.87
C LEU A 36 -8.11 -4.56 -15.82
N SER A 37 -8.85 -4.70 -16.91
CA SER A 37 -8.38 -5.46 -18.07
C SER A 37 -7.15 -4.80 -18.68
N GLU A 38 -6.37 -5.55 -19.47
CA GLU A 38 -5.20 -4.98 -20.18
C GLU A 38 -5.63 -3.84 -21.11
N SER A 39 -6.71 -4.04 -21.90
CA SER A 39 -7.21 -3.02 -22.83
C SER A 39 -7.69 -1.74 -22.13
N GLU A 40 -8.36 -1.86 -20.97
CA GLU A 40 -8.74 -0.68 -20.19
C GLU A 40 -7.51 0.07 -19.68
N ALA A 41 -6.50 -0.66 -19.17
CA ALA A 41 -5.30 -0.06 -18.61
C ALA A 41 -4.45 0.64 -19.70
N GLU A 42 -4.30 0.03 -20.87
CA GLU A 42 -3.61 0.63 -22.01
C GLU A 42 -4.31 1.91 -22.48
N SER A 43 -5.63 1.87 -22.66
CA SER A 43 -6.41 3.05 -23.06
C SER A 43 -6.30 4.20 -22.05
N ILE A 44 -6.29 3.89 -20.75
CA ILE A 44 -6.10 4.90 -19.69
C ILE A 44 -4.68 5.47 -19.74
N HIS A 45 -3.66 4.63 -19.93
CA HIS A 45 -2.26 5.05 -20.01
C HIS A 45 -2.04 6.04 -21.16
N GLU A 46 -2.51 5.70 -22.35
CA GLU A 46 -2.43 6.55 -23.55
C GLU A 46 -3.15 7.89 -23.36
N LYS A 47 -4.30 7.88 -22.68
CA LYS A 47 -5.11 9.07 -22.46
C LYS A 47 -4.56 9.99 -21.36
N ASP A 48 -4.11 9.42 -20.24
CA ASP A 48 -3.66 10.18 -19.08
C ASP A 48 -2.29 10.80 -19.31
N GLY A 49 -1.41 10.14 -20.08
CA GLY A 49 -0.03 10.60 -20.33
C GLY A 49 0.82 10.73 -19.07
N ILE A 50 0.41 10.11 -17.96
CA ILE A 50 1.08 10.17 -16.66
C ILE A 50 2.16 9.10 -16.61
N THR A 51 3.32 9.48 -16.09
CA THR A 51 4.45 8.60 -15.84
C THR A 51 4.75 8.52 -14.34
N GLY A 52 5.35 7.41 -13.89
CA GLY A 52 5.77 7.23 -12.49
C GLY A 52 4.85 6.30 -11.71
N GLU A 53 4.86 6.38 -10.38
CA GLU A 53 4.22 5.36 -9.54
C GLU A 53 2.68 5.43 -9.55
N SER A 54 2.10 6.61 -9.82
CA SER A 54 0.65 6.78 -10.03
C SER A 54 0.15 6.48 -11.45
N ASP A 55 1.03 6.03 -12.34
CA ASP A 55 0.64 5.50 -13.66
C ASP A 55 -0.20 4.21 -13.49
N VAL A 56 -1.24 4.07 -14.30
CA VAL A 56 -2.09 2.88 -14.33
C VAL A 56 -1.29 1.60 -14.62
N LEU A 57 -0.19 1.69 -15.37
CA LEU A 57 0.66 0.55 -15.72
C LEU A 57 1.72 0.22 -14.67
N TYR A 58 2.02 1.12 -13.72
CA TYR A 58 3.14 0.95 -12.79
C TYR A 58 3.02 -0.33 -11.96
N CYS A 59 1.97 -0.44 -11.14
CA CYS A 59 1.75 -1.61 -10.30
C CYS A 59 1.52 -2.90 -11.11
N ARG A 60 0.99 -2.79 -12.34
CA ARG A 60 0.77 -3.95 -13.23
C ARG A 60 2.10 -4.51 -13.72
N ASN A 61 2.98 -3.65 -14.22
CA ASN A 61 4.31 -4.03 -14.69
C ASN A 61 5.18 -4.53 -13.54
N LEU A 62 5.09 -3.87 -12.39
CA LEU A 62 5.73 -4.33 -11.16
C LEU A 62 5.24 -5.73 -10.77
N ALA A 63 3.93 -5.97 -10.74
CA ALA A 63 3.37 -7.29 -10.44
C ALA A 63 3.88 -8.37 -11.42
N LYS A 64 3.81 -8.11 -12.74
CA LYS A 64 4.35 -9.03 -13.77
C LYS A 64 5.81 -9.40 -13.49
N ARG A 65 6.67 -8.42 -13.22
CA ARG A 65 8.09 -8.63 -12.89
C ARG A 65 8.29 -9.45 -11.60
N LEU A 66 7.54 -9.14 -10.55
CA LEU A 66 7.63 -9.85 -9.27
C LEU A 66 7.29 -11.33 -9.44
N PHE A 67 6.26 -11.68 -10.23
CA PHE A 67 5.93 -13.09 -10.51
C PHE A 67 6.95 -13.76 -11.43
N GLN A 68 7.45 -13.08 -12.47
CA GLN A 68 8.48 -13.62 -13.36
C GLN A 68 9.75 -14.03 -12.59
N MET A 69 10.11 -13.27 -11.56
CA MET A 69 11.29 -13.51 -10.73
C MET A 69 11.02 -14.42 -9.52
N ASN A 70 9.80 -14.92 -9.36
CA ASN A 70 9.32 -15.62 -8.16
C ASN A 70 9.59 -14.87 -6.84
N TYR A 71 9.39 -13.55 -6.85
CA TYR A 71 9.80 -12.66 -5.76
C TYR A 71 9.20 -13.01 -4.40
N PHE A 72 7.89 -13.30 -4.35
CA PHE A 72 7.18 -13.52 -3.10
C PHE A 72 7.50 -14.86 -2.43
N GLU A 73 7.95 -15.86 -3.21
CA GLU A 73 8.29 -17.21 -2.73
C GLU A 73 9.81 -17.38 -2.54
N ASN A 74 10.63 -16.48 -3.10
CA ASN A 74 12.08 -16.55 -3.00
C ASN A 74 12.61 -15.65 -1.88
N ILE A 75 12.94 -16.28 -0.75
CA ILE A 75 13.50 -15.65 0.44
C ILE A 75 14.78 -14.85 0.19
N ASN A 76 15.55 -15.13 -0.87
CA ASN A 76 16.82 -14.44 -1.13
C ASN A 76 16.63 -12.96 -1.50
N PHE A 77 15.50 -12.59 -2.12
CA PHE A 77 15.19 -11.18 -2.37
C PHE A 77 15.09 -10.36 -1.08
N GLN A 78 14.77 -11.02 0.03
CA GLN A 78 14.68 -10.36 1.32
C GLN A 78 16.06 -10.10 1.93
N LYS A 79 17.14 -10.71 1.43
CA LYS A 79 18.51 -10.44 1.90
C LYS A 79 19.12 -9.20 1.25
N GLU A 80 18.58 -8.76 0.12
CA GLU A 80 19.12 -7.68 -0.72
C GLU A 80 18.46 -6.31 -0.45
N ALA A 81 18.90 -5.27 -1.18
CA ALA A 81 18.32 -3.93 -1.13
C ALA A 81 16.83 -3.92 -1.51
N TYR A 82 16.41 -4.86 -2.38
CA TYR A 82 15.05 -5.01 -2.87
C TYR A 82 14.15 -5.85 -1.93
N SER A 83 14.46 -5.88 -0.64
CA SER A 83 13.63 -6.52 0.40
C SER A 83 12.40 -5.68 0.77
N ILE A 84 11.32 -6.32 1.21
CA ILE A 84 10.25 -5.68 1.98
C ILE A 84 10.76 -5.51 3.41
N ARG A 85 10.74 -4.27 3.93
CA ARG A 85 11.21 -3.92 5.27
C ARG A 85 10.14 -3.14 5.99
N MET A 86 9.78 -3.58 7.18
CA MET A 86 8.72 -2.97 7.97
C MET A 86 8.96 -3.21 9.45
N HIS A 87 8.29 -2.45 10.29
CA HIS A 87 8.27 -2.63 11.73
C HIS A 87 6.83 -2.67 12.22
N GLN A 88 6.59 -3.54 13.19
CA GLN A 88 5.31 -3.61 13.89
C GLN A 88 5.26 -2.50 14.94
N ARG A 89 4.17 -1.73 15.00
CA ARG A 89 3.94 -0.67 16.01
C ARG A 89 3.02 -1.17 17.13
N HIS A 90 3.02 -0.53 18.30
CA HIS A 90 2.18 -0.97 19.43
C HIS A 90 0.67 -0.82 19.17
N CYS A 91 0.27 0.02 18.21
CA CYS A 91 -1.11 0.07 17.73
C CYS A 91 -1.52 -1.15 16.89
N GLY A 92 -0.64 -2.13 16.68
CA GLY A 92 -0.90 -3.36 15.92
C GLY A 92 -0.66 -3.25 14.41
N HIS A 93 -0.41 -2.04 13.89
CA HIS A 93 -0.16 -1.80 12.47
C HIS A 93 1.31 -1.97 12.11
N TYR A 94 1.56 -2.38 10.87
CA TYR A 94 2.89 -2.43 10.28
C TYR A 94 3.14 -1.15 9.48
N GLU A 95 4.31 -0.55 9.67
CA GLU A 95 4.73 0.63 8.93
C GLU A 95 6.04 0.31 8.19
N PHE A 96 6.19 0.87 7.00
CA PHE A 96 7.23 0.45 6.07
C PHE A 96 8.48 1.31 6.20
N THR A 97 9.62 0.63 6.17
CA THR A 97 10.90 1.21 5.76
C THR A 97 11.04 1.13 4.23
N ASP A 98 10.56 0.04 3.62
CA ASP A 98 10.54 -0.15 2.16
C ASP A 98 9.55 -1.26 1.77
N GLY A 99 9.06 -1.23 0.54
CA GLY A 99 8.27 -2.31 -0.05
C GLY A 99 6.77 -2.14 0.04
N GLN A 100 6.31 -0.89 0.17
CA GLN A 100 4.91 -0.50 0.16
C GLN A 100 4.14 -1.09 -1.04
N HIS A 101 4.54 -0.75 -2.27
CA HIS A 101 3.87 -1.26 -3.48
C HIS A 101 3.90 -2.78 -3.60
N ARG A 102 5.02 -3.42 -3.24
CA ARG A 102 5.17 -4.89 -3.30
C ARG A 102 4.20 -5.58 -2.35
N THR A 103 4.05 -5.06 -1.14
CA THR A 103 3.12 -5.58 -0.13
C THR A 103 1.67 -5.31 -0.52
N CYS A 104 1.38 -4.10 -1.03
CA CYS A 104 0.06 -3.73 -1.52
C CYS A 104 -0.39 -4.63 -2.68
N ILE A 105 0.50 -4.89 -3.66
CA ILE A 105 0.27 -5.85 -4.75
C ILE A 105 -0.04 -7.24 -4.19
N ALA A 106 0.77 -7.73 -3.24
CA ALA A 106 0.54 -9.04 -2.63
C ALA A 106 -0.84 -9.13 -1.97
N LYS A 107 -1.27 -8.08 -1.26
CA LYS A 107 -2.57 -8.01 -0.60
C LYS A 107 -3.73 -7.94 -1.59
N HIS A 108 -3.65 -7.10 -2.64
CA HIS A 108 -4.66 -7.04 -3.71
C HIS A 108 -4.80 -8.33 -4.50
N LEU A 109 -3.71 -9.09 -4.65
CA LEU A 109 -3.72 -10.40 -5.30
C LEU A 109 -4.04 -11.56 -4.35
N ASN A 110 -4.45 -11.23 -3.11
CA ASN A 110 -4.84 -12.19 -2.08
C ASN A 110 -3.78 -13.29 -1.84
N LEU A 111 -2.50 -12.90 -1.86
CA LEU A 111 -1.41 -13.81 -1.56
C LEU A 111 -1.45 -14.18 -0.07
N GLN A 112 -1.36 -15.48 0.22
CA GLN A 112 -1.43 -15.98 1.59
C GLN A 112 -0.08 -15.90 2.31
N THR A 113 1.01 -15.76 1.57
CA THR A 113 2.38 -15.83 2.07
C THR A 113 3.27 -14.87 1.28
N ILE A 114 4.03 -14.03 2.00
CA ILE A 114 5.17 -13.26 1.49
C ILE A 114 6.28 -13.29 2.54
N TYR A 115 7.53 -13.11 2.13
CA TYR A 115 8.63 -12.89 3.05
C TYR A 115 8.89 -11.39 3.26
N ALA A 116 9.15 -10.99 4.51
CA ALA A 116 9.51 -9.62 4.87
C ALA A 116 10.53 -9.58 6.01
N LYS A 117 11.37 -8.55 6.02
CA LYS A 117 12.22 -8.19 7.16
C LYS A 117 11.39 -7.38 8.15
N ILE A 118 11.22 -7.94 9.35
CA ILE A 118 10.62 -7.24 10.49
C ILE A 118 11.76 -6.62 11.29
N GLU A 119 11.84 -5.30 11.24
CA GLU A 119 12.85 -4.51 11.91
C GLU A 119 12.43 -4.23 13.36
N PRO A 120 13.37 -4.31 14.33
CA PRO A 120 13.06 -4.02 15.72
C PRO A 120 12.71 -2.53 15.88
N MET A 121 11.71 -2.25 16.71
CA MET A 121 11.43 -0.88 17.12
C MET A 121 12.62 -0.33 17.93
N HIS A 122 13.15 0.81 17.54
CA HIS A 122 14.02 1.59 18.41
C HIS A 122 13.17 2.21 19.53
N SER A 123 13.66 2.12 20.78
CA SER A 123 12.90 2.42 22.00
C SER A 123 12.38 3.87 22.11
N GLU A 124 12.92 4.78 21.31
CA GLU A 124 12.53 6.20 21.31
C GLU A 124 11.51 6.54 20.21
N ASP A 125 11.34 5.67 19.21
CA ASP A 125 10.50 5.90 18.05
C ASP A 125 9.08 5.36 18.29
N THR A 126 8.36 6.05 19.15
CA THR A 126 6.90 6.26 19.07
C THR A 126 5.98 5.02 19.03
N LEU A 127 5.21 4.85 20.10
CA LEU A 127 4.23 3.77 20.34
C LEU A 127 3.24 3.53 19.17
N VAL A 128 2.88 4.56 18.40
CA VAL A 128 1.84 4.50 17.37
C VAL A 128 2.38 4.81 15.97
N CYS A 129 1.88 4.10 14.95
CA CYS A 129 2.22 4.34 13.54
C CYS A 129 1.87 5.77 13.09
N SER A 130 2.51 6.23 12.02
CA SER A 130 2.32 7.55 11.44
C SER A 130 0.85 7.85 11.14
N ALA A 131 0.11 6.90 10.54
CA ALA A 131 -1.30 7.07 10.22
C ALA A 131 -2.17 7.25 11.47
N CYS A 132 -1.97 6.43 12.51
CA CYS A 132 -2.68 6.59 13.79
C CYS A 132 -2.33 7.92 14.47
N ARG A 133 -1.06 8.32 14.44
CA ARG A 133 -0.63 9.62 14.99
C ARG A 133 -1.28 10.78 14.24
N CYS A 134 -1.36 10.70 12.92
CA CYS A 134 -2.02 11.69 12.09
C CYS A 134 -3.50 11.83 12.47
N LYS A 135 -4.21 10.71 12.62
CA LYS A 135 -5.61 10.71 13.09
C LYS A 135 -5.78 11.30 14.47
N GLN A 136 -4.92 10.94 15.42
CA GLN A 136 -4.98 11.49 16.78
C GLN A 136 -4.78 13.01 16.76
N LYS A 137 -3.83 13.53 15.96
CA LYS A 137 -3.65 14.97 15.77
C LYS A 137 -4.91 15.64 15.20
N ILE A 138 -5.47 15.08 14.13
CA ILE A 138 -6.71 15.60 13.52
C ILE A 138 -7.87 15.58 14.53
N GLN A 139 -8.01 14.53 15.34
CA GLN A 139 -9.04 14.44 16.37
C GLN A 139 -8.85 15.50 17.49
N ILE A 140 -7.60 15.74 17.92
CA ILE A 140 -7.27 16.77 18.91
C ILE A 140 -7.52 18.17 18.34
N GLU A 141 -7.16 18.43 17.08
CA GLU A 141 -7.43 19.70 16.41
C GLU A 141 -8.94 19.91 16.26
N ASN A 142 -9.67 18.89 15.84
CA ASN A 142 -11.12 18.92 15.71
C ASN A 142 -11.83 19.11 17.05
N SER A 143 -11.32 18.53 18.16
CA SER A 143 -11.91 18.73 19.49
C SER A 143 -11.64 20.14 20.01
N LYS A 144 -10.44 20.68 19.80
CA LYS A 144 -10.10 22.09 20.07
C LYS A 144 -10.98 23.04 19.24
N MET A 145 -11.27 22.70 17.97
CA MET A 145 -12.16 23.47 17.10
C MET A 145 -13.65 23.33 17.46
N LYS A 146 -14.12 22.13 17.84
CA LYS A 146 -15.48 21.89 18.34
C LYS A 146 -15.77 22.72 19.59
N ASN A 147 -14.80 22.86 20.48
CA ASN A 147 -14.89 23.73 21.65
C ASN A 147 -14.90 25.23 21.27
N LYS A 148 -14.39 25.56 20.08
CA LYS A 148 -14.30 26.95 19.64
C LYS A 148 -15.53 27.42 18.92
N ILE A 149 -16.22 26.63 18.06
CA ILE A 149 -17.36 27.13 17.27
C ILE A 149 -18.05 26.02 16.42
N LEU A 150 -19.33 25.76 16.68
CA LEU A 150 -20.32 25.09 15.81
C LEU A 150 -20.75 25.99 14.62
N ARG A 151 -19.97 27.03 14.29
CA ARG A 151 -20.36 28.12 13.38
C ARG A 151 -19.71 27.91 12.02
N ILE A 152 -20.59 27.77 11.03
CA ILE A 152 -20.44 28.27 9.67
C ILE A 152 -19.64 27.33 8.75
N LEU A 153 -20.40 26.53 7.98
CA LEU A 153 -20.03 25.92 6.68
C LEU A 153 -19.31 24.55 6.71
N LYS A 154 -20.06 23.52 7.13
CA LYS A 154 -20.03 22.26 6.37
C LYS A 154 -20.55 22.57 4.97
N LEU A 155 -19.69 22.64 3.94
CA LEU A 155 -20.05 22.40 2.53
C LEU A 155 -18.75 22.40 1.70
N ASN A 156 -18.42 21.24 1.13
CA ASN A 156 -17.58 21.03 -0.05
C ASN A 156 -16.05 21.10 0.04
N GLN A 157 -15.42 20.88 1.21
CA GLN A 157 -14.01 20.44 1.16
C GLN A 157 -13.96 18.94 0.86
N LYS A 158 -13.57 18.60 -0.38
CA LYS A 158 -13.02 17.26 -0.66
C LYS A 158 -11.93 17.02 0.38
N THR A 159 -12.14 16.05 1.27
CA THR A 159 -11.16 15.70 2.28
C THR A 159 -9.89 15.29 1.56
N LYS A 160 -8.83 16.10 1.67
CA LYS A 160 -7.52 15.79 1.10
C LYS A 160 -7.06 14.46 1.70
N ILE A 161 -6.63 13.52 0.86
CA ILE A 161 -6.09 12.23 1.32
C ILE A 161 -4.86 12.54 2.19
N PRO A 162 -4.79 12.00 3.42
CA PRO A 162 -3.60 12.14 4.26
C PRO A 162 -2.37 11.53 3.59
N ASN A 163 -1.18 12.01 3.94
CA ASN A 163 0.05 11.39 3.44
C ASN A 163 0.30 10.01 4.04
N ASP A 164 -0.20 9.78 5.26
CA ASP A 164 -0.13 8.52 5.98
C ASP A 164 -1.53 7.94 6.13
N ILE A 165 -1.76 6.78 5.55
CA ILE A 165 -3.08 6.13 5.50
C ILE A 165 -3.02 4.72 6.10
N LEU A 166 -4.12 4.29 6.71
CA LEU A 166 -4.35 2.88 6.95
C LEU A 166 -5.03 2.29 5.72
N ASP A 167 -4.53 1.16 5.26
CA ASP A 167 -5.04 0.56 4.03
C ASP A 167 -6.49 0.10 4.11
N GLU A 168 -6.94 -0.39 5.26
CA GLU A 168 -8.34 -0.74 5.49
C GLU A 168 -9.33 0.42 5.30
N GLU A 169 -8.86 1.67 5.40
CA GLU A 169 -9.70 2.86 5.26
C GLU A 169 -9.68 3.49 3.86
N TYR A 170 -8.60 3.27 3.11
CA TYR A 170 -8.34 4.01 1.85
C TYR A 170 -8.15 3.10 0.64
N MET A 171 -7.94 1.80 0.82
CA MET A 171 -7.71 0.84 -0.27
C MET A 171 -8.85 -0.18 -0.35
N ASN A 172 -9.23 -0.55 -1.58
CA ASN A 172 -10.33 -1.48 -1.83
C ASN A 172 -9.77 -2.86 -2.18
N PHE A 173 -9.42 -3.65 -1.16
CA PHE A 173 -8.99 -5.04 -1.36
C PHE A 173 -10.19 -5.94 -1.69
N LYS A 174 -10.14 -6.64 -2.82
CA LYS A 174 -11.18 -7.60 -3.21
C LYS A 174 -10.77 -8.99 -2.74
N THR A 175 -11.58 -9.59 -1.87
CA THR A 175 -11.32 -10.90 -1.26
C THR A 175 -11.55 -12.07 -2.20
N ASP A 176 -12.38 -11.88 -3.23
CA ASP A 176 -12.96 -12.99 -4.01
C ASP A 176 -12.41 -13.11 -5.44
N ILE A 177 -11.34 -12.37 -5.79
CA ILE A 177 -10.80 -12.40 -7.17
C ILE A 177 -9.48 -13.16 -7.25
N HIS A 178 -9.48 -14.25 -8.03
CA HIS A 178 -8.28 -15.00 -8.42
C HIS A 178 -7.45 -14.27 -9.50
N LEU A 179 -7.01 -13.03 -9.23
CA LEU A 179 -6.21 -12.23 -10.18
C LEU A 179 -4.80 -12.79 -10.38
N LYS A 180 -4.27 -13.56 -9.40
CA LYS A 180 -2.90 -14.09 -9.43
C LYS A 180 -2.60 -14.82 -10.76
N GLU A 181 -3.56 -15.55 -11.31
CA GLU A 181 -3.38 -16.31 -12.55
C GLU A 181 -3.06 -15.45 -13.78
N LEU A 182 -3.63 -14.24 -13.87
CA LEU A 182 -3.40 -13.32 -14.98
C LEU A 182 -1.93 -12.88 -15.04
N TYR A 183 -1.28 -12.78 -13.88
CA TYR A 183 0.11 -12.36 -13.76
C TYR A 183 1.10 -13.52 -13.78
N ILE A 184 0.65 -14.76 -13.51
CA ILE A 184 1.45 -15.98 -13.70
C ILE A 184 1.52 -16.39 -15.18
N LYS A 185 0.43 -16.24 -15.94
CA LYS A 185 0.31 -16.74 -17.33
C LYS A 185 1.08 -15.92 -18.38
N GLY A 186 1.80 -14.87 -17.99
CA GLY A 186 2.73 -14.13 -18.85
C GLY A 186 3.99 -14.92 -19.30
N LYS A 187 4.00 -16.24 -19.12
CA LYS A 187 5.10 -17.16 -19.46
C LYS A 187 5.03 -17.77 -20.86
N THR A 188 4.01 -17.44 -21.65
CA THR A 188 3.85 -17.98 -23.02
C THR A 188 3.52 -16.88 -24.01
N ARG A 189 4.55 -16.20 -24.52
CA ARG A 189 4.59 -15.72 -25.92
C ARG A 189 6.03 -15.34 -26.28
N CYS A 190 6.54 -16.08 -27.26
CA CYS A 190 7.85 -16.05 -27.92
C CYS A 190 9.00 -16.70 -27.15
#